data_AF-A0A6P8GTA5-F1
#
_entry.id   AF-A0A6P8GTA5-F1
#
_cell.length_a   1.000
_cell.length_b   1.000
_cell.length_c   1.000
_cell.angle_alpha   90.00
_cell.angle_beta   90.00
_cell.angle_gamma   90.00
#
_symmetry.space_group_name_H-M   'P 1'
#
loop_
_entity.id
_entity.type
_entity.pdbx_description
1 polymer ?
#
loop_
_entity_poly.entity_id
_entity_poly.type
_entity_poly.pdbx_seq_one_letter_code
_entity_poly.pdbx_strand_id
1 'polypeptide(L)'
;MSAKMDIYDHLWDNNKDIAEETLHVPFLEHMQMGDLQADYYVNFMIQDINYLLKVTDILEKMCLKVKCPADLQVFMKDRFISYKSYAADTLKKFNLKGVSDIIPTPAMEKYLSQYRAIMENEEPIYFAVALLPCARLWLWLARQLKESYGNAYFTWKKENSHGHPEDHYRALLNKYLTTPAQIERAKALFRQQMQHELDFFASSLEE
;
A
#
# COMPACT_ATOMS: atom_id res chain seq x y z
N MET A 1 -16.94 -13.72 28.42
CA MET A 1 -15.82 -13.91 27.47
C MET A 1 -15.63 -12.60 26.73
N SER A 2 -14.48 -11.94 26.88
CA SER A 2 -14.15 -10.79 26.05
C SER A 2 -14.04 -11.27 24.59
N ALA A 3 -14.69 -10.61 23.64
CA ALA A 3 -14.51 -10.93 22.23
C ALA A 3 -13.02 -10.81 21.90
N LYS A 4 -12.42 -11.85 21.28
CA LYS A 4 -11.02 -11.79 20.85
C LYS A 4 -10.91 -10.63 19.86
N MET A 5 -10.00 -9.69 20.14
CA MET A 5 -9.76 -8.53 19.28
C MET A 5 -9.36 -8.99 17.87
N ASP A 6 -10.04 -8.46 16.86
CA ASP A 6 -9.65 -8.67 15.47
C ASP A 6 -8.52 -7.68 15.12
N ILE A 7 -7.31 -8.19 14.95
CA ILE A 7 -6.11 -7.40 14.68
C ILE A 7 -6.20 -6.65 13.35
N TYR A 8 -6.82 -7.24 12.34
CA TYR A 8 -6.96 -6.60 11.03
C TYR A 8 -7.82 -5.34 11.11
N ASP A 9 -8.97 -5.41 11.78
CA ASP A 9 -9.81 -4.22 11.98
C ASP A 9 -9.24 -3.27 13.02
N HIS A 10 -8.63 -3.79 14.09
CA HIS A 10 -7.99 -2.97 15.11
C HIS A 10 -6.88 -2.08 14.53
N LEU A 11 -6.00 -2.62 13.69
CA LEU A 11 -4.93 -1.83 13.07
C LEU A 11 -5.49 -0.67 12.21
N TRP A 12 -6.57 -0.92 11.47
CA TRP A 12 -7.21 0.10 10.65
C TRP A 12 -7.98 1.14 11.46
N ASP A 13 -8.80 0.70 12.42
CA ASP A 13 -9.64 1.59 13.22
C ASP A 13 -8.81 2.60 14.02
N ASN A 14 -7.60 2.20 14.45
CA ASN A 14 -6.65 3.09 15.14
C ASN A 14 -5.88 4.05 14.21
N ASN A 15 -6.07 3.96 12.90
CA ASN A 15 -5.37 4.79 11.91
C ASN A 15 -6.32 5.45 10.91
N LYS A 16 -7.63 5.49 11.23
CA LYS A 16 -8.62 6.23 10.44
C LYS A 16 -8.33 7.72 10.40
N ASP A 17 -7.70 8.28 11.44
CA ASP A 17 -7.24 9.67 11.45
C ASP A 17 -6.36 9.98 10.23
N ILE A 18 -5.38 9.12 9.94
CA ILE A 18 -4.50 9.30 8.78
C ILE A 18 -5.26 9.07 7.46
N ALA A 19 -6.18 8.11 7.41
CA ALA A 19 -6.98 7.87 6.21
C ALA A 19 -7.86 9.08 5.85
N GLU A 20 -8.54 9.65 6.84
CA GLU A 20 -9.36 10.87 6.68
C GLU A 20 -8.47 12.07 6.31
N GLU A 21 -7.31 12.23 6.94
CA GLU A 21 -6.34 13.27 6.57
C GLU A 21 -5.88 13.10 5.10
N THR A 22 -5.58 11.87 4.69
CA THR A 22 -5.18 11.56 3.30
C THR A 22 -6.27 11.94 2.31
N LEU A 23 -7.54 11.67 2.61
CA LEU A 23 -8.67 12.00 1.74
C LEU A 23 -8.78 13.51 1.44
N HIS A 24 -8.27 14.34 2.33
CA HIS A 24 -8.34 15.81 2.28
C HIS A 24 -7.02 16.47 1.84
N VAL A 25 -6.03 15.69 1.38
CA VAL A 25 -4.85 16.30 0.76
C VAL A 25 -5.22 16.98 -0.55
N PRO A 26 -4.60 18.14 -0.88
CA PRO A 26 -5.02 18.90 -2.05
C PRO A 26 -4.93 18.11 -3.36
N PHE A 27 -3.99 17.15 -3.47
CA PHE A 27 -3.89 16.26 -4.64
C PHE A 27 -5.19 15.50 -4.90
N LEU A 28 -5.76 14.85 -3.88
CA LEU A 28 -7.00 14.10 -4.02
C LEU A 28 -8.22 15.02 -4.19
N GLU A 29 -8.23 16.19 -3.55
CA GLU A 29 -9.32 17.17 -3.74
C GLU A 29 -9.36 17.65 -5.20
N HIS A 30 -8.22 17.95 -5.81
CA HIS A 30 -8.12 18.31 -7.22
C HIS A 30 -8.47 17.14 -8.16
N MET A 31 -8.14 15.89 -7.79
CA MET A 31 -8.63 14.72 -8.54
C MET A 31 -10.16 14.63 -8.51
N GLN A 32 -10.79 14.84 -7.35
CA GLN A 32 -12.26 14.82 -7.21
C GLN A 32 -12.93 15.92 -8.02
N MET A 33 -12.35 17.12 -8.04
CA MET A 33 -12.84 18.25 -8.83
C MET A 33 -12.62 18.05 -10.33
N GLY A 34 -11.66 17.20 -10.70
CA GLY A 34 -11.30 16.92 -12.10
C GLY A 34 -10.41 18.01 -12.71
N ASP A 35 -9.84 18.87 -11.88
CA ASP A 35 -9.01 20.02 -12.27
C ASP A 35 -7.53 19.87 -11.89
N LEU A 36 -7.14 18.74 -11.29
CA LEU A 36 -5.72 18.39 -11.11
C LEU A 36 -5.00 18.53 -12.46
N GLN A 37 -3.81 19.12 -12.46
CA GLN A 37 -3.03 19.24 -13.68
C GLN A 37 -2.43 17.88 -14.07
N ALA A 38 -2.40 17.61 -15.38
CA ALA A 38 -2.06 16.28 -15.90
C ALA A 38 -0.61 15.88 -15.60
N ASP A 39 0.30 16.84 -15.51
CA ASP A 39 1.70 16.64 -15.13
C ASP A 39 1.85 16.10 -13.71
N TYR A 40 1.14 16.67 -12.73
CA TYR A 40 1.11 16.13 -11.37
C TYR A 40 0.57 14.70 -11.32
N TYR A 41 -0.53 14.44 -12.03
CA TYR A 41 -1.08 13.08 -12.10
C TYR A 41 -0.12 12.09 -12.76
N VAL A 42 0.56 12.49 -13.84
CA VAL A 42 1.55 11.66 -14.52
C VAL A 42 2.75 11.40 -13.61
N ASN A 43 3.25 12.41 -12.90
CA ASN A 43 4.35 12.22 -11.96
C ASN A 43 3.96 11.27 -10.82
N PHE A 44 2.78 11.44 -10.23
CA PHE A 44 2.21 10.52 -9.25
C PHE A 44 2.17 9.07 -9.77
N MET A 45 1.65 8.86 -10.99
CA MET A 45 1.60 7.53 -11.60
C MET A 45 3.00 6.95 -11.85
N ILE A 46 3.98 7.76 -12.26
CA ILE A 46 5.37 7.32 -12.45
C ILE A 46 5.96 6.85 -11.10
N GLN A 47 5.72 7.58 -10.03
CA GLN A 47 6.19 7.21 -8.68
C GLN A 47 5.49 5.93 -8.17
N ASP A 48 4.18 5.76 -8.41
CA ASP A 48 3.44 4.55 -8.05
C ASP A 48 3.92 3.32 -8.85
N ILE A 49 4.26 3.50 -10.13
CA ILE A 49 4.88 2.43 -10.94
C ILE A 49 6.25 2.05 -10.37
N ASN A 50 7.07 3.03 -9.97
CA ASN A 50 8.34 2.77 -9.28
C ASN A 50 8.11 2.01 -7.97
N TYR A 51 7.14 2.43 -7.14
CA TYR A 51 6.75 1.74 -5.92
C TYR A 51 6.41 0.26 -6.20
N LEU A 52 5.48 0.02 -7.13
CA LEU A 52 5.02 -1.31 -7.48
C LEU A 52 6.18 -2.23 -7.87
N LEU A 53 7.06 -1.78 -8.75
CA LEU A 53 8.21 -2.60 -9.18
C LEU A 53 9.21 -2.84 -8.05
N LYS A 54 9.56 -1.82 -7.27
CA LYS A 54 10.51 -1.97 -6.15
C LYS A 54 9.98 -2.86 -5.05
N VAL A 55 8.70 -2.74 -4.69
CA VAL A 55 8.06 -3.63 -3.72
C VAL A 55 7.93 -5.05 -4.28
N THR A 56 7.72 -5.22 -5.59
CA THR A 56 7.76 -6.54 -6.24
C THR A 56 9.13 -7.21 -6.07
N ASP A 57 10.23 -6.49 -6.27
CA ASP A 57 11.59 -7.00 -6.07
C ASP A 57 11.84 -7.40 -4.60
N ILE A 58 11.34 -6.61 -3.64
CA ILE A 58 11.42 -6.91 -2.21
C ILE A 58 10.59 -8.17 -1.88
N LEU A 59 9.40 -8.29 -2.46
CA LEU A 59 8.54 -9.47 -2.32
C LEU A 59 9.18 -10.73 -2.91
N GLU A 60 9.92 -10.63 -4.03
CA GLU A 60 10.69 -11.75 -4.57
C GLU A 60 11.71 -12.25 -3.55
N LYS A 61 12.48 -11.33 -2.95
CA LYS A 61 13.43 -11.65 -1.88
C LYS A 61 12.75 -12.27 -0.68
N MET A 62 11.61 -11.75 -0.25
CA MET A 62 10.82 -12.31 0.86
C MET A 62 10.29 -13.71 0.54
N CYS A 63 9.77 -13.94 -0.66
CA CYS A 63 9.32 -15.25 -1.14
C CYS A 63 10.48 -16.27 -1.12
N LEU A 64 11.70 -15.85 -1.43
CA LEU A 64 12.89 -16.70 -1.37
C LEU A 64 13.39 -16.90 0.07
N LYS A 65 13.36 -15.87 0.92
CA LYS A 65 13.84 -15.89 2.31
C LYS A 65 12.93 -16.70 3.25
N VAL A 66 11.61 -16.53 3.14
CA VAL A 66 10.64 -17.13 4.07
C VAL A 66 10.39 -18.60 3.69
N LYS A 67 10.91 -19.52 4.51
CA LYS A 67 10.73 -20.98 4.33
C LYS A 67 9.77 -21.60 5.33
N CYS A 68 9.63 -20.98 6.49
CA CYS A 68 8.71 -21.39 7.53
C CYS A 68 8.20 -20.15 8.29
N PRO A 69 7.01 -20.26 8.93
CA PRO A 69 6.02 -21.32 8.77
C PRO A 69 5.37 -21.31 7.36
N ALA A 70 4.75 -22.43 6.97
CA ALA A 70 4.31 -22.68 5.59
C ALA A 70 3.27 -21.68 5.07
N ASP A 71 2.35 -21.24 5.92
CA ASP A 71 1.35 -20.22 5.58
C ASP A 71 1.95 -18.83 5.35
N LEU A 72 2.98 -18.44 6.12
CA LEU A 72 3.74 -17.21 5.85
C LEU A 72 4.52 -17.31 4.54
N GLN A 73 5.09 -18.48 4.23
CA GLN A 73 5.73 -18.70 2.93
C GLN A 73 4.72 -18.59 1.78
N VAL A 74 3.56 -19.23 1.90
CA VAL A 74 2.48 -19.16 0.90
C VAL A 74 2.02 -17.73 0.73
N PHE A 75 1.79 -17.00 1.82
CA PHE A 75 1.42 -15.59 1.77
C PHE A 75 2.44 -14.75 0.97
N MET A 76 3.73 -14.85 1.27
CA MET A 76 4.77 -14.09 0.56
C MET A 76 4.83 -14.45 -0.93
N LYS A 77 4.71 -15.74 -1.25
CA LYS A 77 4.69 -16.23 -2.63
C LYS A 77 3.48 -15.71 -3.40
N ASP A 78 2.30 -15.78 -2.82
CA ASP A 78 1.06 -15.34 -3.47
C ASP A 78 1.06 -13.81 -3.67
N ARG A 79 1.56 -13.04 -2.69
CA ARG A 79 1.75 -11.59 -2.85
C ARG A 79 2.77 -11.27 -3.94
N PHE A 80 3.90 -11.96 -3.99
CA PHE A 80 4.89 -11.79 -5.07
C PHE A 80 4.28 -12.07 -6.45
N ILE A 81 3.57 -13.18 -6.63
CA ILE A 81 2.95 -13.53 -7.92
C ILE A 81 1.93 -12.48 -8.33
N SER A 82 1.09 -12.03 -7.40
CA SER A 82 0.09 -10.98 -7.65
C SER A 82 0.75 -9.66 -8.09
N TYR A 83 1.74 -9.19 -7.32
CA TYR A 83 2.46 -7.95 -7.61
C TYR A 83 3.23 -8.05 -8.93
N LYS A 84 3.86 -9.18 -9.22
CA LYS A 84 4.58 -9.41 -10.48
C LYS A 84 3.65 -9.36 -11.69
N SER A 85 2.46 -9.96 -11.60
CA SER A 85 1.45 -9.88 -12.67
C SER A 85 1.00 -8.43 -12.86
N TYR A 86 0.66 -7.75 -11.77
CA TYR A 86 0.20 -6.37 -11.81
C TYR A 86 1.27 -5.41 -12.34
N ALA A 87 2.54 -5.61 -11.98
CA ALA A 87 3.67 -4.86 -12.51
C ALA A 87 3.83 -5.07 -14.02
N ALA A 88 3.73 -6.32 -14.51
CA ALA A 88 3.82 -6.60 -15.94
C ALA A 88 2.68 -5.96 -16.74
N ASP A 89 1.45 -6.04 -16.24
CA ASP A 89 0.28 -5.42 -16.87
C ASP A 89 0.38 -3.90 -16.87
N THR A 90 0.86 -3.31 -15.77
CA THR A 90 1.08 -1.87 -15.64
C THR A 90 2.16 -1.37 -16.59
N LEU A 91 3.33 -2.03 -16.66
CA LEU A 91 4.37 -1.68 -17.63
C LEU A 91 3.84 -1.71 -19.07
N LYS A 92 3.05 -2.73 -19.41
CA LYS A 92 2.41 -2.84 -20.72
C LYS A 92 1.42 -1.71 -20.98
N LYS A 93 0.56 -1.39 -20.01
CA LYS A 93 -0.43 -0.30 -20.10
C LYS A 93 0.23 1.05 -20.37
N PHE A 94 1.38 1.30 -19.74
CA PHE A 94 2.13 2.56 -19.86
C PHE A 94 3.25 2.53 -20.92
N ASN A 95 3.37 1.45 -21.70
CA ASN A 95 4.43 1.28 -22.71
C ASN A 95 5.87 1.44 -22.15
N LEU A 96 6.09 0.99 -20.91
CA LEU A 96 7.37 1.06 -20.22
C LEU A 96 8.10 -0.28 -20.29
N LYS A 97 9.43 -0.24 -20.39
CA LYS A 97 10.30 -1.44 -20.31
C LYS A 97 10.74 -1.76 -18.88
N GLY A 98 10.60 -0.81 -17.96
CA GLY A 98 11.05 -0.88 -16.58
C GLY A 98 11.06 0.50 -15.95
N VAL A 99 11.69 0.61 -14.77
CA VAL A 99 11.70 1.82 -13.93
C VAL A 99 13.11 2.26 -13.51
N SER A 100 14.16 1.78 -14.18
CA SER A 100 15.55 2.08 -13.79
C SER A 100 15.86 3.58 -13.77
N ASP A 101 15.16 4.35 -14.59
CA ASP A 101 15.43 5.77 -14.82
C ASP A 101 14.46 6.68 -14.03
N ILE A 102 13.56 6.09 -13.23
CA ILE A 102 12.69 6.86 -12.35
C ILE A 102 13.47 7.29 -11.12
N ILE A 103 13.53 8.60 -10.89
CA ILE A 103 14.11 9.17 -9.68
C ILE A 103 13.01 9.22 -8.62
N PRO A 104 13.13 8.48 -7.50
CA PRO A 104 12.12 8.49 -6.45
C PRO A 104 12.08 9.86 -5.77
N THR A 105 10.88 10.33 -5.44
CA THR A 105 10.74 11.51 -4.57
C THR A 105 11.26 11.22 -3.15
N PRO A 106 11.55 12.25 -2.34
CA PRO A 106 11.95 12.04 -0.95
C PRO A 106 10.92 11.22 -0.13
N ALA A 107 9.63 11.42 -0.36
CA ALA A 107 8.56 10.63 0.28
C ALA A 107 8.60 9.16 -0.16
N MET A 108 8.75 8.91 -1.47
CA MET A 108 8.82 7.56 -2.02
C MET A 108 10.09 6.81 -1.57
N GLU A 109 11.24 7.48 -1.52
CA GLU A 109 12.49 6.88 -1.05
C GLU A 109 12.38 6.45 0.43
N LYS A 110 11.81 7.32 1.28
CA LYS A 110 11.51 6.98 2.68
C LYS A 110 10.61 5.75 2.76
N TYR A 111 9.51 5.73 1.99
CA TYR A 111 8.57 4.61 1.99
C TYR A 111 9.25 3.28 1.61
N LEU A 112 10.02 3.28 0.52
CA LEU A 112 10.74 2.09 0.04
C LEU A 112 11.86 1.66 0.99
N SER A 113 12.55 2.61 1.63
CA SER A 113 13.56 2.32 2.64
C SER A 113 12.97 1.58 3.85
N GLN A 114 11.74 1.94 4.25
CA GLN A 114 11.05 1.29 5.35
C GLN A 114 10.70 -0.16 5.00
N TYR A 115 10.22 -0.44 3.79
CA TYR A 115 9.99 -1.83 3.34
C TYR A 115 11.28 -2.66 3.38
N ARG A 116 12.43 -2.09 2.95
CA ARG A 116 13.73 -2.77 3.03
C ARG A 116 14.13 -3.04 4.48
N ALA A 117 13.99 -2.05 5.36
CA ALA A 117 14.30 -2.19 6.77
C ALA A 117 13.46 -3.28 7.45
N ILE A 118 12.16 -3.36 7.14
CA ILE A 118 11.25 -4.40 7.67
C ILE A 118 11.65 -5.78 7.12
N MET A 119 11.90 -5.89 5.81
CA MET A 119 12.36 -7.15 5.20
C MET A 119 13.63 -7.68 5.88
N GLU A 120 14.57 -6.81 6.21
CA GLU A 120 15.88 -7.16 6.75
C GLU A 120 15.82 -7.51 8.25
N ASN A 121 15.10 -6.69 9.03
CA ASN A 121 15.24 -6.66 10.48
C ASN A 121 14.03 -7.20 11.26
N GLU A 122 12.89 -7.46 10.60
CA GLU A 122 11.66 -7.91 11.27
C GLU A 122 11.29 -9.36 10.92
N GLU A 123 10.45 -9.94 11.76
CA GLU A 123 9.79 -11.22 11.45
C GLU A 123 8.85 -11.07 10.24
N PRO A 124 8.68 -12.12 9.40
CA PRO A 124 7.90 -12.02 8.16
C PRO A 124 6.45 -11.54 8.32
N ILE A 125 5.82 -11.81 9.47
CA ILE A 125 4.46 -11.31 9.75
C ILE A 125 4.39 -9.78 9.71
N TYR A 126 5.45 -9.08 10.14
CA TYR A 126 5.47 -7.62 10.13
C TYR A 126 5.62 -7.04 8.72
N PHE A 127 6.19 -7.80 7.78
CA PHE A 127 6.13 -7.42 6.37
C PHE A 127 4.69 -7.51 5.83
N ALA A 128 3.90 -8.51 6.26
CA ALA A 128 2.47 -8.57 5.95
C ALA A 128 1.71 -7.38 6.56
N VAL A 129 2.03 -6.99 7.81
CA VAL A 129 1.48 -5.76 8.42
C VAL A 129 1.83 -4.54 7.58
N ALA A 130 3.07 -4.44 7.10
CA ALA A 130 3.56 -3.30 6.34
C ALA A 130 2.93 -3.15 4.94
N LEU A 131 2.46 -4.25 4.34
CA LEU A 131 1.77 -4.23 3.04
C LEU A 131 0.28 -3.85 3.16
N LEU A 132 -0.31 -4.01 4.34
CA LEU A 132 -1.76 -3.86 4.51
C LEU A 132 -2.28 -2.43 4.31
N PRO A 133 -1.58 -1.36 4.75
CA PRO A 133 -1.99 0.03 4.52
C PRO A 133 -2.31 0.32 3.05
N CYS A 134 -1.39 0.05 2.13
CA CYS A 134 -1.60 0.22 0.68
C CYS A 134 -2.87 -0.53 0.21
N ALA A 135 -2.98 -1.82 0.53
CA ALA A 135 -4.09 -2.67 0.08
C ALA A 135 -5.47 -2.23 0.60
N ARG A 136 -5.53 -1.58 1.78
CA ARG A 136 -6.79 -1.15 2.40
C ARG A 136 -7.10 0.32 2.17
N LEU A 137 -6.11 1.20 2.23
CA LEU A 137 -6.28 2.64 2.11
C LEU A 137 -6.71 3.02 0.69
N TRP A 138 -6.05 2.51 -0.35
CA TRP A 138 -6.40 2.83 -1.74
C TRP A 138 -7.84 2.42 -2.07
N LEU A 139 -8.24 1.24 -1.59
CA LEU A 139 -9.61 0.74 -1.69
C LEU A 139 -10.61 1.64 -0.97
N TRP A 140 -10.26 2.08 0.24
CA TRP A 140 -11.10 2.95 1.03
C TRP A 140 -11.24 4.34 0.40
N LEU A 141 -10.13 4.95 -0.03
CA LEU A 141 -10.09 6.26 -0.70
C LEU A 141 -10.99 6.24 -1.93
N ALA A 142 -10.78 5.28 -2.85
CA ALA A 142 -11.59 5.16 -4.07
C ALA A 142 -13.11 5.07 -3.79
N ARG A 143 -13.50 4.47 -2.66
CA ARG A 143 -14.90 4.38 -2.22
C ARG A 143 -15.42 5.67 -1.58
N GLN A 144 -14.55 6.51 -1.02
CA GLN A 144 -14.93 7.83 -0.44
C GLN A 144 -14.96 8.95 -1.49
N LEU A 145 -14.08 8.86 -2.50
CA LEU A 145 -13.99 9.81 -3.60
C LEU A 145 -15.38 9.98 -4.27
N LYS A 146 -15.78 11.23 -4.55
CA LYS A 146 -17.17 11.56 -4.94
C LYS A 146 -17.37 11.74 -6.45
N GLU A 147 -16.29 11.84 -7.21
CA GLU A 147 -16.35 12.00 -8.65
C GLU A 147 -17.02 10.82 -9.35
N SER A 148 -17.58 11.11 -10.52
CA SER A 148 -18.36 10.19 -11.31
C SER A 148 -17.88 10.18 -12.76
N TYR A 149 -18.56 9.39 -13.59
CA TYR A 149 -18.26 9.27 -15.01
C TYR A 149 -18.23 10.66 -15.69
N GLY A 150 -17.12 10.98 -16.36
CA GLY A 150 -16.88 12.28 -16.97
C GLY A 150 -15.78 13.11 -16.29
N ASN A 151 -15.42 12.80 -15.04
CA ASN A 151 -14.20 13.32 -14.42
C ASN A 151 -12.95 12.67 -15.06
N ALA A 152 -11.91 13.47 -15.33
CA ALA A 152 -10.67 13.04 -15.96
C ALA A 152 -9.95 11.89 -15.24
N TYR A 153 -10.13 11.79 -13.91
CA TYR A 153 -9.48 10.85 -13.01
C TYR A 153 -10.39 9.71 -12.57
N PHE A 154 -11.62 9.62 -13.11
CA PHE A 154 -12.59 8.58 -12.73
C PHE A 154 -12.06 7.15 -12.92
N THR A 155 -11.17 6.91 -13.90
CA THR A 155 -10.55 5.59 -14.10
C THR A 155 -9.73 5.16 -12.88
N TRP A 156 -9.02 6.07 -12.21
CA TRP A 156 -8.26 5.75 -10.99
C TRP A 156 -9.18 5.19 -9.90
N LYS A 157 -10.31 5.87 -9.65
CA LYS A 157 -11.32 5.41 -8.69
C LYS A 157 -11.89 4.05 -9.07
N LYS A 158 -12.25 3.86 -10.34
CA LYS A 158 -12.83 2.60 -10.81
C LYS A 158 -11.87 1.43 -10.61
N GLU A 159 -10.59 1.60 -10.94
CA GLU A 159 -9.57 0.56 -10.83
C GLU A 159 -9.29 0.20 -9.36
N ASN A 160 -9.41 1.15 -8.44
CA ASN A 160 -9.14 0.94 -7.01
C ASN A 160 -10.36 0.59 -6.15
N SER A 161 -11.59 0.59 -6.70
CA SER A 161 -12.82 0.37 -5.90
C SER A 161 -13.09 -1.10 -5.55
N HIS A 162 -12.33 -2.04 -6.11
CA HIS A 162 -12.54 -3.47 -6.01
C HIS A 162 -11.39 -4.18 -5.28
N GLY A 163 -11.73 -5.07 -4.34
CA GLY A 163 -10.74 -5.82 -3.57
C GLY A 163 -11.27 -6.32 -2.24
N HIS A 164 -10.65 -7.39 -1.74
CA HIS A 164 -10.97 -8.06 -0.47
C HIS A 164 -9.68 -8.35 0.32
N PRO A 165 -8.94 -7.32 0.77
CA PRO A 165 -7.71 -7.52 1.54
C PRO A 165 -7.94 -8.39 2.80
N GLU A 166 -9.13 -8.37 3.40
CA GLU A 166 -9.49 -9.23 4.53
C GLU A 166 -9.24 -10.72 4.26
N ASP A 167 -9.45 -11.21 3.05
CA ASP A 167 -9.33 -12.63 2.67
C ASP A 167 -7.88 -13.13 2.76
N HIS A 168 -6.91 -12.24 2.64
CA HIS A 168 -5.48 -12.59 2.63
C HIS A 168 -4.78 -12.27 3.96
N TYR A 169 -5.23 -11.25 4.68
CA TYR A 169 -4.51 -10.73 5.84
C TYR A 169 -5.17 -11.11 7.17
N ARG A 170 -6.50 -11.13 7.27
CA ARG A 170 -7.20 -11.21 8.57
C ARG A 170 -6.84 -12.46 9.37
N ALA A 171 -6.96 -13.63 8.76
CA ALA A 171 -6.66 -14.91 9.41
C ALA A 171 -5.18 -14.99 9.82
N LEU A 172 -4.28 -14.49 8.97
CA LEU A 172 -2.84 -14.50 9.21
C LEU A 172 -2.47 -13.59 10.39
N LEU A 173 -2.91 -12.33 10.39
CA LEU A 173 -2.62 -11.37 11.47
C LEU A 173 -3.17 -11.86 12.82
N ASN A 174 -4.42 -12.34 12.84
CA ASN A 174 -5.08 -12.87 14.06
C ASN A 174 -4.43 -14.14 14.62
N LYS A 175 -3.66 -14.86 13.80
CA LYS A 175 -2.90 -16.05 14.19
C LYS A 175 -1.55 -15.69 14.82
N TYR A 176 -0.81 -14.73 14.25
CA TYR A 176 0.58 -14.46 14.63
C TYR A 176 0.73 -13.34 15.67
N LEU A 177 -0.18 -12.35 15.69
CA LEU A 177 -0.09 -11.19 16.57
C LEU A 177 -0.97 -11.41 17.81
N THR A 178 -0.45 -12.17 18.77
CA THR A 178 -1.22 -12.69 19.91
C THR A 178 -0.84 -12.07 21.25
N THR A 179 0.35 -11.48 21.34
CA THR A 179 0.84 -10.84 22.55
C THR A 179 0.72 -9.31 22.48
N PRO A 180 0.60 -8.60 23.61
CA PRO A 180 0.57 -7.14 23.61
C PRO A 180 1.77 -6.50 22.91
N ALA A 181 2.98 -7.03 23.10
CA ALA A 181 4.19 -6.51 22.47
C ALA A 181 4.16 -6.63 20.93
N GLN A 182 3.68 -7.77 20.41
CA GLN A 182 3.52 -7.97 18.96
C GLN A 182 2.47 -7.02 18.38
N ILE A 183 1.37 -6.82 19.10
CA ILE A 183 0.29 -5.93 18.68
C ILE A 183 0.78 -4.48 18.66
N GLU A 184 1.49 -4.02 19.70
CA GLU A 184 2.06 -2.67 19.71
C GLU A 184 3.11 -2.47 18.59
N ARG A 185 3.96 -3.48 18.31
CA ARG A 185 4.89 -3.40 17.17
C ARG A 185 4.14 -3.32 15.85
N ALA A 186 3.09 -4.12 15.66
CA ALA A 186 2.27 -4.09 14.46
C ALA A 186 1.55 -2.74 14.30
N LYS A 187 1.01 -2.16 15.38
CA LYS A 187 0.39 -0.83 15.37
C LYS A 187 1.37 0.25 14.93
N ALA A 188 2.59 0.24 15.47
CA ALA A 188 3.62 1.21 15.11
C ALA A 188 3.99 1.10 13.63
N LEU A 189 4.22 -0.12 13.13
CA LEU A 189 4.58 -0.35 11.73
C LEU A 189 3.43 0.00 10.77
N PHE A 190 2.20 -0.39 11.12
CA PHE A 190 1.02 -0.05 10.32
C PHE A 190 0.82 1.46 10.23
N ARG A 191 0.90 2.17 11.37
CA ARG A 191 0.78 3.63 11.42
C ARG A 191 1.87 4.32 10.61
N GLN A 192 3.11 3.86 10.72
CA GLN A 192 4.22 4.40 9.95
C GLN A 192 3.99 4.25 8.44
N GLN A 193 3.50 3.09 8.00
CA GLN A 193 3.20 2.85 6.59
C GLN A 193 1.99 3.66 6.11
N MET A 194 0.96 3.86 6.95
CA MET A 194 -0.12 4.81 6.66
C MET A 194 0.40 6.25 6.52
N GLN A 195 1.36 6.66 7.35
CA GLN A 195 2.00 7.97 7.23
C GLN A 195 2.76 8.10 5.90
N HIS A 196 3.46 7.04 5.46
CA HIS A 196 4.14 7.07 4.16
C HIS A 196 3.17 7.18 2.98
N GLU A 197 1.98 6.56 3.05
CA GLU A 197 0.92 6.78 2.07
C GLU A 197 0.43 8.23 2.08
N LEU A 198 0.15 8.80 3.27
CA LEU A 198 -0.23 10.21 3.41
C LEU A 198 0.83 11.13 2.81
N ASP A 199 2.10 10.95 3.18
CA ASP A 199 3.23 11.74 2.68
C ASP A 199 3.37 11.60 1.16
N PHE A 200 3.11 10.41 0.59
CA PHE A 200 3.14 10.19 -0.85
C PHE A 200 2.05 11.00 -1.56
N PHE A 201 0.78 10.91 -1.12
CA PHE A 201 -0.28 11.72 -1.72
C PHE A 201 -0.09 13.23 -1.49
N ALA A 202 0.34 13.64 -0.30
CA ALA A 202 0.56 15.04 0.04
C ALA A 202 1.68 15.68 -0.79
N SER A 203 2.77 14.97 -1.02
CA SER A 203 3.90 15.46 -1.83
C SER A 203 3.66 15.38 -3.33
N SER A 204 2.53 14.81 -3.79
CA SER A 204 2.24 14.64 -5.22
C SER A 204 1.82 15.93 -5.95
N LEU A 205 1.74 17.05 -5.22
CA LEU A 205 1.59 18.40 -5.77
C LEU A 205 2.83 19.28 -5.56
N GLU A 206 3.91 18.75 -5.00
CA GLU A 206 5.16 19.49 -4.85
C GLU A 206 5.93 19.55 -6.18
N GLU A 207 6.63 20.67 -6.41
CA GLU A 207 7.51 20.90 -7.57
C GLU A 207 8.92 20.31 -7.38
#